data_AF-A0A7X9IXS9-F1
#
_entry.id   AF-A0A7X9IXS9-F1
#
_cell.length_a   1.000
_cell.length_b   1.000
_cell.length_c   1.000
_cell.angle_alpha   90.00
_cell.angle_beta   90.00
_cell.angle_gamma   90.00
#
_symmetry.space_group_name_H-M   'P 1'
#
loop_
_entity.id
_entity.type
_entity.pdbx_description
1 polymer ?
#
loop_
_entity_poly.entity_id
_entity_poly.type
_entity_poly.pdbx_seq_one_letter_code
_entity_poly.pdbx_strand_id
1 'polypeptide(L)'
;PDTDDDGWDDLAEWAHPTADPLDPSSGIPPDDYYLVLPPHGPVEERDLLFGTNIQVADVFFLVDTTGSMYGEIDNIKANLSSLIIPEIRRRIPDAWFGVGWFADFPTGSYGSGDDRAFELLQTMTDDTATAQTAVNALPRRSGADGPESQVEALYQTMTGEGLGSWVPMYGAPDCRGAPCFREGALPIVLLFTDAPFHNGPTGGEPYSGITPTPHQWADAVRVVNGAHGKVLGMSSGDAYYGGWDDLVATAEATGAVDFDGQPLVWDIGSDGARLGTSVVDGIEMLATRVPFDVDTVTEADPAYPLGVDTRCFIHRIIPQEWYEPPGMTHEQAVAFMDESTFYQVLPGTNVEFLVEFQNNGCFDGDDYARIFRATIVVQGDHVTRLDERVVLIIVPAIEIPFG
;
A
#
# COMPACT_ATOMS: atom_id res chain seq x y z
N PRO A 1 -22.73 17.76 -31.01
CA PRO A 1 -23.98 18.55 -30.96
C PRO A 1 -24.50 18.48 -29.53
N ASP A 2 -25.32 19.42 -29.09
CA ASP A 2 -25.94 19.39 -27.75
C ASP A 2 -27.45 19.36 -28.01
N THR A 3 -28.06 18.18 -27.92
CA THR A 3 -29.44 17.93 -28.36
C THR A 3 -30.46 18.35 -27.30
N ASP A 4 -30.09 18.39 -26.03
CA ASP A 4 -30.96 18.76 -24.93
C ASP A 4 -30.64 20.12 -24.28
N ASP A 5 -29.65 20.84 -24.83
CA ASP A 5 -29.22 22.19 -24.45
C ASP A 5 -28.73 22.27 -22.99
N ASP A 6 -28.13 21.20 -22.46
CA ASP A 6 -27.64 21.12 -21.08
C ASP A 6 -26.18 21.62 -20.91
N GLY A 7 -25.49 21.86 -22.03
CA GLY A 7 -24.14 22.37 -22.09
C GLY A 7 -23.07 21.30 -22.34
N TRP A 8 -23.43 20.03 -22.48
CA TRP A 8 -22.54 18.94 -22.85
C TRP A 8 -22.71 18.51 -24.31
N ASP A 9 -21.67 17.91 -24.91
CA ASP A 9 -21.80 17.37 -26.28
C ASP A 9 -22.42 15.96 -26.22
N ASP A 10 -23.43 15.70 -27.05
CA ASP A 10 -24.15 14.43 -27.16
C ASP A 10 -23.23 13.21 -27.25
N LEU A 11 -22.07 13.35 -27.91
CA LEU A 11 -21.11 12.26 -28.05
C LEU A 11 -20.38 11.97 -26.73
N ALA A 12 -20.14 13.00 -25.94
CA ALA A 12 -19.56 12.89 -24.61
C ALA A 12 -20.55 12.23 -23.64
N GLU A 13 -21.82 12.61 -23.71
CA GLU A 13 -22.86 12.01 -22.88
C GLU A 13 -23.13 10.56 -23.30
N TRP A 14 -23.16 10.26 -24.61
CA TRP A 14 -23.25 8.90 -25.10
C TRP A 14 -22.06 8.02 -24.67
N ALA A 15 -20.88 8.62 -24.52
CA ALA A 15 -19.68 7.94 -24.03
C ALA A 15 -19.76 7.60 -22.54
N HIS A 16 -20.59 8.33 -21.78
CA HIS A 16 -20.63 8.25 -20.34
C HIS A 16 -21.75 7.29 -19.88
N PRO A 17 -21.46 6.25 -19.07
CA PRO A 17 -22.44 5.20 -18.75
C PRO A 17 -23.65 5.67 -17.93
N THR A 18 -23.60 6.89 -17.38
CA THR A 18 -24.68 7.49 -16.57
C THR A 18 -25.29 8.73 -17.21
N ALA A 19 -24.85 9.15 -18.40
CA ALA A 19 -25.41 10.32 -19.07
C ALA A 19 -26.37 9.91 -20.20
N ASP A 20 -27.28 10.81 -20.58
CA ASP A 20 -28.23 10.60 -21.67
C ASP A 20 -28.36 11.89 -22.49
N PRO A 21 -27.88 11.91 -23.75
CA PRO A 21 -27.84 13.11 -24.61
C PRO A 21 -29.21 13.66 -25.03
N LEU A 22 -30.30 13.11 -24.46
CA LEU A 22 -31.67 13.52 -24.69
C LEU A 22 -32.39 13.93 -23.39
N ASP A 23 -31.71 13.87 -22.24
CA ASP A 23 -32.25 14.23 -20.93
C ASP A 23 -31.34 15.29 -20.25
N PRO A 24 -31.76 16.57 -20.23
CA PRO A 24 -30.94 17.68 -19.73
C PRO A 24 -30.76 17.68 -18.20
N SER A 25 -31.27 16.65 -17.51
CA SER A 25 -31.00 16.37 -16.10
C SER A 25 -30.00 15.23 -15.88
N SER A 26 -29.51 14.64 -16.96
CA SER A 26 -28.66 13.46 -17.03
C SER A 26 -27.37 13.75 -17.81
N GLY A 27 -26.72 14.87 -17.50
CA GLY A 27 -25.40 15.19 -18.05
C GLY A 27 -24.28 14.36 -17.43
N ILE A 28 -23.04 14.63 -17.87
CA ILE A 28 -21.85 14.00 -17.31
C ILE A 28 -21.67 14.48 -15.87
N PRO A 29 -21.46 13.57 -14.88
CA PRO A 29 -21.19 13.97 -13.50
C PRO A 29 -20.07 15.01 -13.45
N PRO A 30 -20.14 16.03 -12.59
CA PRO A 30 -19.12 17.09 -12.52
C PRO A 30 -17.70 16.57 -12.24
N ASP A 31 -17.60 15.38 -11.66
CA ASP A 31 -16.35 14.70 -11.33
C ASP A 31 -15.82 13.82 -12.48
N ASP A 32 -16.66 13.55 -13.50
CA ASP A 32 -16.31 12.79 -14.70
C ASP A 32 -15.96 13.75 -15.84
N TYR A 33 -14.76 13.59 -16.39
CA TYR A 33 -14.12 14.62 -17.20
C TYR A 33 -13.87 14.14 -18.63
N TYR A 34 -14.24 14.95 -19.64
CA TYR A 34 -13.93 14.68 -21.04
C TYR A 34 -13.19 15.83 -21.74
N LEU A 35 -12.41 15.46 -22.75
CA LEU A 35 -11.68 16.36 -23.63
C LEU A 35 -12.04 16.07 -25.08
N VAL A 36 -12.18 17.11 -25.89
CA VAL A 36 -12.18 16.97 -27.35
C VAL A 36 -10.77 17.27 -27.86
N LEU A 37 -10.08 16.26 -28.39
CA LEU A 37 -8.70 16.36 -28.88
C LEU A 37 -8.63 16.04 -30.39
N PRO A 38 -8.82 17.05 -31.27
CA PRO A 38 -8.65 16.88 -32.72
C PRO A 38 -7.26 16.35 -33.07
N PRO A 39 -7.11 15.57 -34.15
CA PRO A 39 -5.80 15.16 -34.65
C PRO A 39 -4.91 16.38 -34.92
N HIS A 40 -3.71 16.39 -34.34
CA HIS A 40 -2.76 17.51 -34.39
C HIS A 40 -3.30 18.83 -33.82
N GLY A 41 -4.28 18.75 -32.92
CA GLY A 41 -4.85 19.88 -32.20
C GLY A 41 -3.86 20.55 -31.24
N PRO A 42 -4.24 21.70 -30.66
CA PRO A 42 -3.45 22.35 -29.62
C PRO A 42 -3.36 21.49 -28.35
N VAL A 43 -2.44 21.87 -27.45
CA VAL A 43 -2.40 21.34 -26.08
C VAL A 43 -3.61 21.89 -25.31
N GLU A 44 -4.28 21.01 -24.58
CA GLU A 44 -5.34 21.34 -23.63
C GLU A 44 -4.82 21.14 -22.20
N GLU A 45 -4.88 22.18 -21.39
CA GLU A 45 -4.39 22.18 -20.00
C GLU A 45 -5.55 22.05 -19.01
N ARG A 46 -5.41 21.20 -17.99
CA ARG A 46 -6.41 21.06 -16.91
C ARG A 46 -5.75 20.83 -15.56
N ASP A 47 -6.29 21.48 -14.55
CA ASP A 47 -5.94 21.25 -13.16
C ASP A 47 -6.80 20.12 -12.60
N LEU A 48 -6.15 19.06 -12.13
CA LEU A 48 -6.82 17.89 -11.55
C LEU A 48 -6.42 17.75 -10.08
N LEU A 49 -7.44 17.69 -9.22
CA LEU A 49 -7.29 17.54 -7.78
C LEU A 49 -7.46 16.08 -7.35
N PHE A 50 -6.53 15.59 -6.54
CA PHE A 50 -6.50 14.22 -6.04
C PHE A 50 -6.34 14.17 -4.53
N GLY A 51 -6.99 13.19 -3.90
CA GLY A 51 -6.81 12.90 -2.48
C GLY A 51 -5.57 12.02 -2.24
N THR A 52 -4.95 12.20 -1.06
CA THR A 52 -3.79 11.36 -0.64
C THR A 52 -4.13 10.45 0.54
N ASN A 53 -5.41 10.20 0.84
CA ASN A 53 -5.75 9.23 1.88
C ASN A 53 -5.35 7.83 1.42
N ILE A 54 -4.69 7.04 2.28
CA ILE A 54 -4.36 5.65 1.97
C ILE A 54 -5.66 4.85 1.78
N GLN A 55 -5.96 4.44 0.55
CA GLN A 55 -7.17 3.67 0.24
C GLN A 55 -6.92 2.16 0.23
N VAL A 56 -5.73 1.74 -0.22
CA VAL A 56 -5.40 0.33 -0.47
C VAL A 56 -4.15 -0.07 0.33
N ALA A 57 -4.29 -1.05 1.22
CA ALA A 57 -3.14 -1.60 1.94
C ALA A 57 -3.32 -3.08 2.25
N ASP A 58 -2.19 -3.74 2.50
CA ASP A 58 -2.12 -5.14 2.89
C ASP A 58 -1.45 -5.24 4.25
N VAL A 59 -2.24 -5.60 5.26
CA VAL A 59 -1.79 -5.67 6.65
C VAL A 59 -1.46 -7.12 7.00
N PHE A 60 -0.18 -7.42 7.16
CA PHE A 60 0.32 -8.72 7.56
C PHE A 60 0.59 -8.76 9.06
N PHE A 61 -0.13 -9.63 9.77
CA PHE A 61 0.14 -9.94 11.16
C PHE A 61 1.28 -10.94 11.22
N LEU A 62 2.46 -10.49 11.64
CA LEU A 62 3.63 -11.34 11.84
C LEU A 62 3.86 -11.52 13.34
N VAL A 63 3.49 -12.70 13.85
CA VAL A 63 3.29 -12.91 15.29
C VAL A 63 4.36 -13.85 15.85
N ASP A 64 5.09 -13.38 16.85
CA ASP A 64 5.90 -14.22 17.72
C ASP A 64 5.00 -15.17 18.52
N THR A 65 5.32 -16.46 18.49
CA THR A 65 4.51 -17.52 19.11
C THR A 65 5.18 -18.17 20.31
N THR A 66 6.28 -17.60 20.79
CA THR A 66 7.07 -18.13 21.91
C THR A 66 6.31 -18.07 23.22
N GLY A 67 6.88 -18.70 24.25
CA GLY A 67 6.14 -19.05 25.48
C GLY A 67 5.59 -17.84 26.24
N SER A 68 6.26 -16.70 26.12
CA SER A 68 5.89 -15.44 26.73
C SER A 68 4.71 -14.76 26.03
N MET A 69 4.54 -14.97 24.72
CA MET A 69 3.55 -14.31 23.87
C MET A 69 2.13 -14.88 23.94
N TYR A 70 1.87 -15.82 24.85
CA TYR A 70 0.59 -16.55 24.87
C TYR A 70 -0.62 -15.67 25.22
N GLY A 71 -0.44 -14.65 26.07
CA GLY A 71 -1.50 -13.72 26.42
C GLY A 71 -1.88 -12.83 25.23
N GLU A 72 -0.87 -12.36 24.51
CA GLU A 72 -0.95 -11.55 23.31
C GLU A 72 -1.69 -12.31 22.21
N ILE A 73 -1.31 -13.58 21.96
CA ILE A 73 -1.99 -14.44 20.98
C ILE A 73 -3.47 -14.62 21.34
N ASP A 74 -3.80 -14.85 22.61
CA ASP A 74 -5.19 -14.99 23.05
C ASP A 74 -5.97 -13.67 22.84
N ASN A 75 -5.32 -12.51 23.06
CA ASN A 75 -5.91 -11.19 22.78
C ASN A 75 -6.08 -10.90 21.29
N ILE A 76 -5.12 -11.28 20.43
CA ILE A 76 -5.27 -11.15 18.97
C ILE A 76 -6.46 -12.01 18.52
N LYS A 77 -6.54 -13.27 18.98
CA LYS A 77 -7.66 -14.18 18.68
C LYS A 77 -9.01 -13.60 19.08
N ALA A 78 -9.10 -12.96 20.25
CA ALA A 78 -10.34 -12.39 20.76
C ALA A 78 -10.80 -11.11 20.05
N ASN A 79 -9.87 -10.29 19.58
CA ASN A 79 -10.16 -8.92 19.13
C ASN A 79 -10.05 -8.70 17.60
N LEU A 80 -9.48 -9.65 16.84
CA LEU A 80 -9.18 -9.43 15.42
C LEU A 80 -10.41 -9.00 14.61
N SER A 81 -11.45 -9.84 14.59
CA SER A 81 -12.67 -9.61 13.79
C SER A 81 -13.62 -8.58 14.39
N SER A 82 -13.59 -8.40 15.71
CA SER A 82 -14.54 -7.55 16.44
C SER A 82 -14.08 -6.10 16.59
N LEU A 83 -12.77 -5.86 16.55
CA LEU A 83 -12.17 -4.54 16.79
C LEU A 83 -11.11 -4.19 15.75
N ILE A 84 -10.08 -5.02 15.60
CA ILE A 84 -8.87 -4.65 14.84
C ILE A 84 -9.19 -4.45 13.35
N ILE A 85 -9.76 -5.45 12.68
CA ILE A 85 -10.09 -5.38 11.24
C ILE A 85 -11.07 -4.24 10.94
N PRO A 86 -12.20 -4.08 11.68
CA PRO A 86 -13.12 -2.95 11.48
C PRO A 86 -12.44 -1.58 11.59
N GLU A 87 -11.59 -1.38 12.60
CA GLU A 87 -10.92 -0.10 12.81
C GLU A 87 -9.85 0.20 11.75
N ILE A 88 -9.14 -0.83 11.26
CA ILE A 88 -8.22 -0.67 10.12
C ILE A 88 -9.00 -0.23 8.89
N ARG A 89 -10.11 -0.93 8.56
CA ARG A 89 -10.95 -0.60 7.40
C ARG A 89 -11.63 0.75 7.48
N ARG A 90 -11.84 1.28 8.69
CA ARG A 90 -12.35 2.64 8.89
C ARG A 90 -11.37 3.71 8.36
N ARG A 91 -10.08 3.39 8.31
CA ARG A 91 -8.99 4.31 7.92
C ARG A 91 -8.45 3.99 6.53
N ILE A 92 -8.41 2.71 6.18
CA ILE A 92 -7.95 2.18 4.89
C ILE A 92 -9.06 1.26 4.33
N PRO A 93 -10.01 1.79 3.55
CA PRO A 93 -11.21 1.06 3.14
C PRO A 93 -10.95 -0.28 2.45
N ASP A 94 -9.96 -0.34 1.56
CA ASP A 94 -9.55 -1.56 0.86
C ASP A 94 -8.32 -2.20 1.51
N ALA A 95 -8.46 -2.53 2.80
CA ALA A 95 -7.46 -3.28 3.55
C ALA A 95 -7.69 -4.80 3.47
N TRP A 96 -6.66 -5.53 3.05
CA TRP A 96 -6.58 -6.99 3.11
C TRP A 96 -5.66 -7.43 4.25
N PHE A 97 -5.85 -8.67 4.70
CA PHE A 97 -5.18 -9.20 5.88
C PHE A 97 -4.53 -10.55 5.60
N GLY A 98 -3.31 -10.73 6.08
CA GLY A 98 -2.62 -12.03 6.08
C GLY A 98 -2.00 -12.31 7.43
N VAL A 99 -1.64 -13.57 7.66
CA VAL A 99 -1.13 -14.03 8.97
C VAL A 99 0.06 -14.96 8.77
N GLY A 100 1.14 -14.67 9.46
CA GLY A 100 2.30 -15.53 9.61
C GLY A 100 2.77 -15.53 11.05
N TRP A 101 3.62 -16.50 11.37
CA TRP A 101 4.21 -16.59 12.69
C TRP A 101 5.66 -17.00 12.62
N PHE A 102 6.35 -16.75 13.72
CA PHE A 102 7.70 -17.21 13.96
C PHE A 102 7.87 -17.58 15.44
N ALA A 103 8.93 -18.32 15.71
CA ALA A 103 9.48 -18.51 17.04
C ALA A 103 10.99 -18.43 16.84
N ASP A 104 11.62 -19.59 16.65
CA ASP A 104 13.04 -19.66 16.32
C ASP A 104 13.37 -20.85 15.40
N PHE A 105 14.62 -20.96 14.97
CA PHE A 105 15.16 -22.11 14.26
C PHE A 105 15.16 -23.34 15.17
N PRO A 106 14.56 -24.47 14.76
CA PRO A 106 14.43 -25.66 15.62
C PRO A 106 15.74 -26.46 15.72
N THR A 107 16.81 -25.85 16.23
CA THR A 107 18.14 -26.45 16.30
C THR A 107 19.04 -25.84 17.37
N GLY A 108 20.00 -26.63 17.87
CA GLY A 108 21.05 -26.13 18.75
C GLY A 108 20.51 -25.62 20.09
N SER A 109 20.89 -24.38 20.43
CA SER A 109 20.46 -23.66 21.64
C SER A 109 19.35 -22.65 21.38
N TYR A 110 18.93 -22.52 20.13
CA TYR A 110 17.83 -21.69 19.65
C TYR A 110 16.53 -22.48 19.92
N GLY A 111 15.61 -22.56 18.96
CA GLY A 111 14.37 -23.31 19.08
C GLY A 111 14.46 -24.84 19.19
N SER A 112 13.30 -25.45 19.41
CA SER A 112 13.14 -26.90 19.55
C SER A 112 11.92 -27.45 18.79
N GLY A 113 11.97 -28.74 18.43
CA GLY A 113 10.81 -29.48 17.95
C GLY A 113 10.08 -28.85 16.75
N ASP A 114 8.90 -28.30 17.00
CA ASP A 114 7.99 -27.72 16.00
C ASP A 114 8.13 -26.19 15.85
N ASP A 115 9.17 -25.59 16.44
CA ASP A 115 9.53 -24.19 16.19
C ASP A 115 9.88 -23.97 14.72
N ARG A 116 9.61 -22.77 14.22
CA ARG A 116 9.87 -22.37 12.84
C ARG A 116 10.40 -20.95 12.83
N ALA A 117 11.41 -20.72 12.01
CA ALA A 117 11.94 -19.38 11.78
C ALA A 117 10.92 -18.46 11.07
N PHE A 118 10.04 -19.06 10.27
CA PHE A 118 8.88 -18.42 9.66
C PHE A 118 7.90 -19.49 9.18
N GLU A 119 6.61 -19.26 9.37
CA GLU A 119 5.56 -20.03 8.71
C GLU A 119 4.34 -19.17 8.36
N LEU A 120 3.91 -19.25 7.10
CA LEU A 120 2.72 -18.57 6.59
C LEU A 120 1.47 -19.39 6.91
N LEU A 121 0.47 -18.74 7.52
CA LEU A 121 -0.85 -19.34 7.75
C LEU A 121 -1.88 -18.90 6.70
N GLN A 122 -1.80 -17.64 6.27
CA GLN A 122 -2.78 -17.04 5.36
C GLN A 122 -2.14 -15.96 4.51
N THR A 123 -2.26 -16.12 3.18
CA THR A 123 -1.99 -15.05 2.21
C THR A 123 -3.01 -13.92 2.36
N MET A 124 -2.75 -12.76 1.78
CA MET A 124 -3.67 -11.63 1.81
C MET A 124 -5.07 -12.04 1.37
N THR A 125 -6.06 -11.65 2.17
CA THR A 125 -7.48 -11.88 1.92
C THR A 125 -8.32 -10.71 2.42
N ASP A 126 -9.42 -10.41 1.73
CA ASP A 126 -10.46 -9.49 2.18
C ASP A 126 -11.48 -10.15 3.12
N ASP A 127 -11.46 -11.48 3.24
CA ASP A 127 -12.39 -12.21 4.09
C ASP A 127 -11.92 -12.23 5.56
N THR A 128 -12.62 -11.44 6.39
CA THR A 128 -12.45 -11.37 7.84
C THR A 128 -12.54 -12.75 8.51
N ALA A 129 -13.42 -13.64 8.05
CA ALA A 129 -13.57 -14.98 8.65
C ALA A 129 -12.37 -15.88 8.35
N THR A 130 -11.83 -15.79 7.14
CA THR A 130 -10.60 -16.50 6.73
C THR A 130 -9.40 -15.98 7.53
N ALA A 131 -9.22 -14.65 7.65
CA ALA A 131 -8.18 -14.06 8.49
C ALA A 131 -8.30 -14.48 9.97
N GLN A 132 -9.51 -14.46 10.53
CA GLN A 132 -9.77 -14.92 11.90
C GLN A 132 -9.45 -16.41 12.09
N THR A 133 -9.76 -17.25 11.11
CA THR A 133 -9.42 -18.68 11.15
C THR A 133 -7.91 -18.89 11.20
N ALA A 134 -7.15 -18.11 10.43
CA ALA A 134 -5.69 -18.16 10.43
C ALA A 134 -5.09 -17.71 11.77
N VAL A 135 -5.57 -16.58 12.33
CA VAL A 135 -5.16 -16.14 13.68
C VAL A 135 -5.49 -17.20 14.74
N ASN A 136 -6.64 -17.87 14.65
CA ASN A 136 -6.99 -18.96 15.57
C ASN A 136 -6.03 -20.14 15.49
N ALA A 137 -5.38 -20.35 14.34
CA ALA A 137 -4.40 -21.39 14.10
C ALA A 137 -2.98 -21.03 14.59
N LEU A 138 -2.73 -19.82 15.09
CA LEU A 138 -1.45 -19.44 15.68
C LEU A 138 -1.04 -20.45 16.77
N PRO A 139 0.14 -21.08 16.63
CA PRO A 139 0.59 -22.09 17.57
C PRO A 139 1.12 -21.47 18.88
N ARG A 140 1.49 -22.35 19.79
CA ARG A 140 2.21 -22.04 21.02
C ARG A 140 3.58 -22.74 20.97
N ARG A 141 4.66 -21.97 21.06
CA ARG A 141 6.06 -22.37 20.83
C ARG A 141 6.96 -21.88 21.97
N SER A 142 8.28 -22.11 21.92
CA SER A 142 9.14 -21.79 23.07
C SER A 142 10.43 -21.03 22.80
N GLY A 143 11.02 -21.02 21.59
CA GLY A 143 12.22 -20.23 21.28
C GLY A 143 13.51 -20.76 21.92
N ALA A 144 13.43 -21.27 23.15
CA ALA A 144 14.46 -21.93 23.96
C ALA A 144 15.67 -21.08 24.38
N ASP A 145 15.98 -19.97 23.70
CA ASP A 145 16.74 -18.86 24.25
C ASP A 145 15.91 -17.57 24.32
N GLY A 146 16.59 -16.41 24.39
CA GLY A 146 15.95 -15.12 24.67
C GLY A 146 15.57 -14.36 23.40
N PRO A 147 16.49 -14.19 22.44
CA PRO A 147 16.17 -13.60 21.13
C PRO A 147 15.43 -14.59 20.23
N GLU A 148 14.72 -14.09 19.23
CA GLU A 148 13.89 -14.91 18.34
C GLU A 148 14.22 -14.62 16.86
N SER A 149 13.45 -15.19 15.92
CA SER A 149 13.77 -15.17 14.48
C SER A 149 13.11 -14.05 13.65
N GLN A 150 12.82 -12.89 14.24
CA GLN A 150 12.11 -11.75 13.59
C GLN A 150 12.75 -11.36 12.25
N VAL A 151 14.09 -11.33 12.19
CA VAL A 151 14.84 -10.93 11.00
C VAL A 151 14.57 -11.88 9.83
N GLU A 152 14.67 -13.19 10.05
CA GLU A 152 14.36 -14.18 9.01
C GLU A 152 12.89 -14.10 8.63
N ALA A 153 12.00 -13.94 9.62
CA ALA A 153 10.57 -13.85 9.40
C ALA A 153 10.15 -12.64 8.53
N LEU A 154 10.74 -11.47 8.78
CA LEU A 154 10.54 -10.27 7.95
C LEU A 154 11.06 -10.48 6.54
N TYR A 155 12.26 -11.07 6.40
CA TYR A 155 12.84 -11.35 5.09
C TYR A 155 11.95 -12.27 4.26
N GLN A 156 11.47 -13.36 4.87
CA GLN A 156 10.60 -14.34 4.22
C GLN A 156 9.20 -13.79 3.94
N THR A 157 8.70 -12.89 4.79
CA THR A 157 7.45 -12.16 4.52
C THR A 157 7.54 -11.39 3.20
N MET A 158 8.65 -10.69 2.95
CA MET A 158 8.80 -9.86 1.75
C MET A 158 9.22 -10.64 0.50
N THR A 159 9.90 -11.78 0.65
CA THR A 159 10.47 -12.54 -0.48
C THR A 159 9.76 -13.85 -0.77
N GLY A 160 9.39 -14.60 0.27
CA GLY A 160 8.89 -15.97 0.17
C GLY A 160 9.90 -16.97 -0.40
N GLU A 161 11.18 -16.62 -0.57
CA GLU A 161 12.13 -17.46 -1.31
C GLU A 161 12.54 -18.75 -0.57
N GLY A 162 12.22 -18.83 0.72
CA GLY A 162 12.60 -19.92 1.60
C GLY A 162 14.06 -19.84 2.04
N LEU A 163 14.48 -20.80 2.86
CA LEU A 163 15.86 -20.92 3.35
C LEU A 163 16.21 -22.39 3.53
N GLY A 164 16.67 -23.04 2.45
CA GLY A 164 17.05 -24.45 2.47
C GLY A 164 15.94 -25.35 3.02
N SER A 165 16.22 -26.09 4.10
CA SER A 165 15.23 -26.90 4.82
C SER A 165 14.60 -26.19 6.03
N TRP A 166 15.03 -24.97 6.34
CA TRP A 166 14.60 -24.22 7.53
C TRP A 166 13.28 -23.48 7.31
N VAL A 167 13.12 -22.90 6.11
CA VAL A 167 11.90 -22.23 5.69
C VAL A 167 11.55 -22.74 4.29
N PRO A 168 10.34 -23.28 4.05
CA PRO A 168 9.94 -23.66 2.70
C PRO A 168 9.74 -22.40 1.85
N MET A 169 9.79 -22.56 0.53
CA MET A 169 9.42 -21.48 -0.38
C MET A 169 7.90 -21.23 -0.29
N TYR A 170 7.53 -19.95 -0.17
CA TYR A 170 6.16 -19.45 -0.13
C TYR A 170 5.90 -18.54 -1.34
N GLY A 171 4.62 -18.27 -1.59
CA GLY A 171 4.19 -17.47 -2.74
C GLY A 171 4.03 -18.29 -4.02
N ALA A 172 2.98 -17.97 -4.78
CA ALA A 172 2.87 -18.44 -6.16
C ALA A 172 3.88 -17.69 -7.05
N PRO A 173 4.23 -18.19 -8.25
CA PRO A 173 5.19 -17.54 -9.15
C PRO A 173 4.92 -16.06 -9.45
N ASP A 174 3.65 -15.63 -9.34
CA ASP A 174 3.20 -14.26 -9.61
C ASP A 174 2.79 -13.51 -8.34
N CYS A 175 3.14 -14.04 -7.16
CA CYS A 175 2.88 -13.39 -5.88
C CYS A 175 4.08 -12.57 -5.41
N ARG A 176 3.80 -11.40 -4.84
CA ARG A 176 4.80 -10.58 -4.14
C ARG A 176 4.96 -11.04 -2.70
N GLY A 177 6.10 -11.62 -2.36
CA GLY A 177 6.42 -12.13 -1.02
C GLY A 177 5.61 -13.36 -0.62
N ALA A 178 5.89 -13.90 0.58
CA ALA A 178 5.16 -15.05 1.10
C ALA A 178 3.63 -14.81 1.19
N PRO A 179 3.13 -13.64 1.64
CA PRO A 179 1.70 -13.42 1.79
C PRO A 179 0.96 -13.12 0.49
N CYS A 180 1.63 -13.05 -0.67
CA CYS A 180 1.01 -12.57 -1.91
C CYS A 180 0.45 -11.15 -1.78
N PHE A 181 1.30 -10.18 -1.44
CA PHE A 181 0.90 -8.77 -1.42
C PHE A 181 0.35 -8.33 -2.78
N ARG A 182 -0.73 -7.57 -2.76
CA ARG A 182 -1.38 -7.01 -3.95
C ARG A 182 -0.51 -5.95 -4.60
N GLU A 183 -0.56 -5.90 -5.92
CA GLU A 183 -0.05 -4.76 -6.67
C GLU A 183 -0.86 -3.51 -6.33
N GLY A 184 -0.20 -2.36 -6.22
CA GLY A 184 -0.86 -1.10 -5.85
C GLY A 184 -1.21 -0.94 -4.36
N ALA A 185 -1.04 -1.98 -3.53
CA ALA A 185 -1.29 -1.91 -2.08
C ALA A 185 -0.02 -1.58 -1.29
N LEU A 186 -0.16 -0.76 -0.23
CA LEU A 186 0.91 -0.54 0.75
C LEU A 186 1.15 -1.82 1.58
N PRO A 187 2.34 -2.45 1.56
CA PRO A 187 2.64 -3.55 2.47
C PRO A 187 2.89 -3.02 3.89
N ILE A 188 2.07 -3.44 4.84
CA ILE A 188 2.21 -3.09 6.27
C ILE A 188 2.44 -4.38 7.04
N VAL A 189 3.56 -4.49 7.74
CA VAL A 189 3.82 -5.61 8.66
C VAL A 189 3.61 -5.13 10.09
N LEU A 190 2.65 -5.73 10.78
CA LEU A 190 2.51 -5.59 12.23
C LEU A 190 3.34 -6.69 12.87
N LEU A 191 4.51 -6.32 13.41
CA LEU A 191 5.46 -7.26 14.03
C LEU A 191 5.22 -7.31 15.54
N PHE A 192 4.66 -8.43 16.02
CA PHE A 192 4.39 -8.67 17.43
C PHE A 192 5.50 -9.50 18.05
N THR A 193 6.13 -9.01 19.12
CA THR A 193 7.15 -9.74 19.88
C THR A 193 7.39 -9.08 21.23
N ASP A 194 7.96 -9.84 22.16
CA ASP A 194 8.43 -9.36 23.45
C ASP A 194 9.91 -9.63 23.68
N ALA A 195 10.64 -9.95 22.60
CA ALA A 195 12.02 -10.44 22.65
C ALA A 195 12.95 -9.69 21.69
N PRO A 196 14.27 -9.66 21.96
CA PRO A 196 15.28 -9.13 21.03
C PRO A 196 15.38 -10.00 19.77
N PHE A 197 16.06 -9.48 18.75
CA PHE A 197 16.16 -10.15 17.46
C PHE A 197 17.48 -10.90 17.36
N HIS A 198 17.45 -12.17 16.96
CA HIS A 198 18.66 -12.79 16.42
C HIS A 198 19.07 -12.13 15.12
N ASN A 199 20.39 -11.95 14.93
CA ASN A 199 20.96 -11.15 13.84
C ASN A 199 20.36 -9.73 13.76
N GLY A 200 19.94 -9.19 14.91
CA GLY A 200 19.22 -7.92 15.01
C GLY A 200 20.04 -6.71 14.60
N PRO A 201 19.47 -5.50 14.74
CA PRO A 201 20.19 -4.25 14.61
C PRO A 201 21.55 -4.29 15.31
N THR A 202 22.58 -3.73 14.67
CA THR A 202 24.00 -3.79 15.09
C THR A 202 24.69 -5.17 15.02
N GLY A 203 23.99 -6.21 14.56
CA GLY A 203 24.51 -7.58 14.51
C GLY A 203 24.50 -8.28 15.87
N GLY A 204 23.61 -7.84 16.77
CA GLY A 204 23.38 -8.45 18.07
C GLY A 204 22.87 -9.89 17.94
N GLU A 205 23.21 -10.71 18.95
CA GLU A 205 22.74 -12.09 19.11
C GLU A 205 22.79 -12.91 17.80
N PRO A 206 23.97 -13.09 17.18
CA PRO A 206 24.04 -13.72 15.87
C PRO A 206 23.76 -15.22 15.93
N TYR A 207 23.03 -15.75 14.95
CA TYR A 207 22.95 -17.18 14.75
C TYR A 207 24.32 -17.77 14.40
N SER A 208 24.60 -18.94 14.96
CA SER A 208 25.81 -19.73 14.72
C SER A 208 25.46 -21.19 14.43
N GLY A 209 26.16 -21.79 13.46
CA GLY A 209 26.02 -23.22 13.14
C GLY A 209 24.81 -23.59 12.28
N ILE A 210 24.03 -22.63 11.79
CA ILE A 210 22.90 -22.86 10.88
C ILE A 210 23.39 -22.74 9.43
N THR A 211 22.97 -23.66 8.55
CA THR A 211 23.32 -23.66 7.12
C THR A 211 22.11 -24.09 6.27
N PRO A 212 21.72 -23.34 5.21
CA PRO A 212 22.25 -22.04 4.81
C PRO A 212 22.16 -20.99 5.92
N THR A 213 23.04 -20.00 5.90
CA THR A 213 23.12 -18.97 6.96
C THR A 213 21.84 -18.13 6.95
N PRO A 214 21.19 -17.90 8.10
CA PRO A 214 20.06 -16.99 8.20
C PRO A 214 20.42 -15.56 7.79
N HIS A 215 19.42 -14.83 7.28
CA HIS A 215 19.59 -13.47 6.81
C HIS A 215 19.98 -12.51 7.95
N GLN A 216 20.62 -11.40 7.59
CA GLN A 216 20.97 -10.34 8.53
C GLN A 216 19.88 -9.26 8.54
N TRP A 217 19.78 -8.47 9.62
CA TRP A 217 18.80 -7.38 9.71
C TRP A 217 18.83 -6.43 8.49
N ALA A 218 20.03 -6.14 7.96
CA ALA A 218 20.19 -5.31 6.76
C ALA A 218 19.56 -5.94 5.50
N ASP A 219 19.52 -7.27 5.39
CA ASP A 219 18.85 -7.95 4.29
C ASP A 219 17.32 -7.83 4.40
N ALA A 220 16.78 -8.01 5.62
CA ALA A 220 15.35 -7.84 5.89
C ALA A 220 14.90 -6.40 5.59
N VAL A 221 15.62 -5.39 6.09
CA VAL A 221 15.34 -3.98 5.80
C VAL A 221 15.41 -3.68 4.30
N ARG A 222 16.42 -4.22 3.60
CA ARG A 222 16.56 -4.03 2.15
C ARG A 222 15.35 -4.54 1.39
N VAL A 223 14.83 -5.73 1.71
CA VAL A 223 13.68 -6.29 0.99
C VAL A 223 12.36 -5.62 1.38
N VAL A 224 12.21 -5.17 2.62
CA VAL A 224 11.07 -4.34 3.05
C VAL A 224 11.07 -3.00 2.29
N ASN A 225 12.20 -2.29 2.25
CA ASN A 225 12.32 -1.01 1.55
C ASN A 225 12.20 -1.15 0.04
N GLY A 226 12.76 -2.21 -0.54
CA GLY A 226 12.55 -2.55 -1.95
C GLY A 226 11.08 -2.84 -2.28
N ALA A 227 10.28 -3.19 -1.27
CA ALA A 227 8.84 -3.33 -1.39
C ALA A 227 8.05 -2.07 -0.98
N HIS A 228 8.72 -0.99 -0.59
CA HIS A 228 8.09 0.20 0.01
C HIS A 228 7.19 -0.15 1.20
N GLY A 229 7.51 -1.25 1.89
CA GLY A 229 6.75 -1.73 3.04
C GLY A 229 7.09 -0.96 4.31
N LYS A 230 6.15 -0.93 5.26
CA LYS A 230 6.33 -0.34 6.58
C LYS A 230 6.25 -1.42 7.65
N VAL A 231 7.19 -1.44 8.59
CA VAL A 231 7.16 -2.36 9.75
C VAL A 231 6.78 -1.59 11.00
N LEU A 232 5.63 -1.92 11.56
CA LEU A 232 5.10 -1.34 12.79
C LEU A 232 5.35 -2.32 13.93
N GLY A 233 6.02 -1.86 14.99
CA GLY A 233 6.36 -2.70 16.14
C GLY A 233 5.24 -2.78 17.17
N MET A 234 4.91 -3.98 17.61
CA MET A 234 3.91 -4.26 18.63
C MET A 234 4.57 -5.01 19.79
N SER A 235 5.13 -4.25 20.73
CA SER A 235 5.97 -4.74 21.82
C SER A 235 5.16 -5.08 23.05
N SER A 236 5.24 -6.31 23.53
CA SER A 236 4.78 -6.70 24.89
C SER A 236 5.93 -6.87 25.88
N GLY A 237 7.17 -6.72 25.42
CA GLY A 237 8.36 -6.92 26.22
C GLY A 237 8.60 -5.87 27.31
N ASP A 238 9.40 -6.24 28.31
CA ASP A 238 9.83 -5.31 29.34
C ASP A 238 10.91 -4.33 28.81
N ALA A 239 11.18 -3.27 29.56
CA ALA A 239 12.10 -2.22 29.13
C ALA A 239 13.59 -2.66 29.05
N TYR A 240 13.95 -3.88 29.44
CA TYR A 240 15.35 -4.30 29.57
C TYR A 240 15.73 -5.45 28.64
N TYR A 241 14.81 -6.36 28.32
CA TYR A 241 15.02 -7.45 27.35
C TYR A 241 13.86 -7.60 26.35
N GLY A 242 13.03 -6.57 26.18
CA GLY A 242 11.79 -6.66 25.40
C GLY A 242 11.90 -6.53 23.89
N GLY A 243 13.12 -6.41 23.32
CA GLY A 243 13.32 -6.14 21.89
C GLY A 243 12.88 -4.76 21.41
N TRP A 244 12.54 -3.83 22.33
CA TRP A 244 12.06 -2.49 21.99
C TRP A 244 13.01 -1.73 21.06
N ASP A 245 14.30 -1.71 21.39
CA ASP A 245 15.31 -1.01 20.58
C ASP A 245 15.43 -1.61 19.17
N ASP A 246 15.24 -2.93 19.03
CA ASP A 246 15.29 -3.61 17.75
C ASP A 246 14.05 -3.27 16.89
N LEU A 247 12.88 -3.21 17.52
CA LEU A 247 11.64 -2.75 16.89
C LEU A 247 11.75 -1.29 16.45
N VAL A 248 12.30 -0.41 17.29
CA VAL A 248 12.52 1.01 16.98
C VAL A 248 13.44 1.15 15.78
N ALA A 249 14.62 0.51 15.82
CA ALA A 249 15.56 0.57 14.72
C ALA A 249 14.95 0.04 13.41
N THR A 250 14.12 -1.01 13.49
CA THR A 250 13.42 -1.56 12.31
C THR A 250 12.34 -0.61 11.78
N ALA A 251 11.54 0.02 12.66
CA ALA A 251 10.55 1.01 12.27
C ALA A 251 11.21 2.22 11.59
N GLU A 252 12.30 2.74 12.17
CA GLU A 252 13.09 3.82 11.59
C GLU A 252 13.66 3.46 10.21
N ALA A 253 14.28 2.28 10.12
CA ALA A 253 14.93 1.84 8.88
C ALA A 253 13.95 1.52 7.74
N THR A 254 12.68 1.28 8.07
CA THR A 254 11.60 1.03 7.10
C THR A 254 10.72 2.24 6.84
N GLY A 255 11.08 3.40 7.40
CA GLY A 255 10.32 4.65 7.24
C GLY A 255 8.93 4.60 7.88
N ALA A 256 8.70 3.71 8.84
CA ALA A 256 7.54 3.70 9.71
C ALA A 256 7.78 4.71 10.86
N VAL A 257 7.89 5.98 10.49
CA VAL A 257 8.20 7.10 11.37
C VAL A 257 7.19 8.21 11.10
N ASP A 258 6.65 8.80 12.15
CA ASP A 258 5.71 9.92 11.99
C ASP A 258 6.43 11.23 11.61
N PHE A 259 5.63 12.26 11.31
CA PHE A 259 6.11 13.60 10.98
C PHE A 259 7.04 14.23 12.02
N ASP A 260 6.93 13.85 13.30
CA ASP A 260 7.76 14.36 14.38
C ASP A 260 9.04 13.53 14.57
N GLY A 261 9.29 12.57 13.68
CA GLY A 261 10.43 11.67 13.76
C GLY A 261 10.27 10.55 14.79
N GLN A 262 9.05 10.29 15.28
CA GLN A 262 8.81 9.22 16.24
C GLN A 262 8.59 7.89 15.52
N PRO A 263 9.33 6.83 15.89
CA PRO A 263 9.13 5.50 15.32
C PRO A 263 7.77 4.93 15.72
N LEU A 264 7.14 4.25 14.78
CA LEU A 264 5.85 3.60 14.96
C LEU A 264 6.01 2.24 15.68
N VAL A 265 6.24 2.32 17.00
CA VAL A 265 6.33 1.18 17.92
C VAL A 265 5.43 1.41 19.12
N TRP A 266 4.59 0.43 19.45
CA TRP A 266 3.64 0.52 20.56
C TRP A 266 3.90 -0.53 21.62
N ASP A 267 3.68 -0.14 22.87
CA ASP A 267 3.61 -1.02 24.02
C ASP A 267 2.17 -1.58 24.15
N ILE A 268 2.00 -2.84 23.77
CA ILE A 268 0.71 -3.56 23.82
C ILE A 268 0.40 -4.13 25.21
N GLY A 269 1.26 -3.89 26.21
CA GLY A 269 1.20 -4.48 27.54
C GLY A 269 1.74 -5.91 27.58
N SER A 270 2.23 -6.33 28.74
CA SER A 270 2.92 -7.61 28.96
C SER A 270 2.07 -8.88 28.82
N ASP A 271 0.79 -8.73 28.46
CA ASP A 271 -0.13 -9.80 28.11
C ASP A 271 -0.99 -9.44 26.88
N GLY A 272 -0.65 -8.36 26.16
CA GLY A 272 -1.46 -7.81 25.09
C GLY A 272 -2.73 -7.07 25.53
N ALA A 273 -2.90 -6.70 26.82
CA ALA A 273 -4.11 -6.00 27.28
C ALA A 273 -4.37 -4.65 26.59
N ARG A 274 -3.35 -4.02 25.98
CA ARG A 274 -3.46 -2.79 25.19
C ARG A 274 -3.40 -3.02 23.67
N LEU A 275 -3.44 -4.26 23.22
CA LEU A 275 -3.34 -4.63 21.80
C LEU A 275 -4.36 -3.87 20.95
N GLY A 276 -5.63 -3.93 21.33
CA GLY A 276 -6.72 -3.31 20.57
C GLY A 276 -6.52 -1.81 20.36
N THR A 277 -6.17 -1.08 21.41
CA THR A 277 -5.91 0.37 21.30
C THR A 277 -4.63 0.66 20.51
N SER A 278 -3.56 -0.10 20.76
CA SER A 278 -2.25 0.15 20.15
C SER A 278 -2.24 -0.08 18.63
N VAL A 279 -2.88 -1.16 18.17
CA VAL A 279 -3.00 -1.42 16.71
C VAL A 279 -3.83 -0.33 16.03
N VAL A 280 -4.90 0.12 16.69
CA VAL A 280 -5.78 1.17 16.17
C VAL A 280 -5.05 2.51 16.10
N ASP A 281 -4.37 2.90 17.18
CA ASP A 281 -3.56 4.11 17.25
C ASP A 281 -2.46 4.06 16.18
N GLY A 282 -1.83 2.90 15.97
CA GLY A 282 -0.76 2.79 15.00
C GLY A 282 -1.17 2.87 13.56
N ILE A 283 -2.32 2.31 13.22
CA ILE A 283 -2.88 2.46 11.87
C ILE A 283 -3.43 3.87 11.68
N GLU A 284 -3.94 4.53 12.73
CA GLU A 284 -4.30 5.94 12.68
C GLU A 284 -3.08 6.83 12.40
N MET A 285 -1.97 6.62 13.12
CA MET A 285 -0.72 7.34 12.89
C MET A 285 -0.20 7.11 11.47
N LEU A 286 -0.19 5.86 10.99
CA LEU A 286 0.20 5.57 9.61
C LEU A 286 -0.68 6.31 8.59
N ALA A 287 -2.00 6.27 8.79
CA ALA A 287 -2.97 6.83 7.85
C ALA A 287 -3.13 8.36 7.95
N THR A 288 -2.46 9.04 8.89
CA THR A 288 -2.64 10.50 9.10
C THR A 288 -1.35 11.28 9.37
N ARG A 289 -0.26 10.61 9.77
CA ARG A 289 0.95 11.25 10.29
C ARG A 289 2.25 10.71 9.71
N VAL A 290 2.24 9.63 8.95
CA VAL A 290 3.44 9.13 8.25
C VAL A 290 3.51 9.76 6.86
N PRO A 291 4.51 10.59 6.59
CA PRO A 291 4.66 11.20 5.28
C PRO A 291 5.11 10.18 4.23
N PHE A 292 4.67 10.37 2.99
CA PHE A 292 5.14 9.62 1.82
C PHE A 292 5.27 10.54 0.61
N ASP A 293 6.04 10.12 -0.38
CA ASP A 293 6.19 10.88 -1.62
C ASP A 293 5.00 10.59 -2.54
N VAL A 294 4.49 11.59 -3.26
CA VAL A 294 3.31 11.49 -4.12
C VAL A 294 3.66 11.86 -5.55
N ASP A 295 3.53 10.90 -6.45
CA ASP A 295 3.73 11.05 -7.89
C ASP A 295 2.56 10.45 -8.68
N THR A 296 2.69 10.45 -10.01
CA THR A 296 1.64 9.98 -10.92
C THR A 296 2.14 8.93 -11.90
N VAL A 297 1.26 7.99 -12.24
CA VAL A 297 1.42 7.07 -13.36
C VAL A 297 0.20 7.10 -14.26
N THR A 298 0.37 6.71 -15.52
CA THR A 298 -0.72 6.65 -16.49
C THR A 298 -0.97 5.22 -16.94
N GLU A 299 -2.25 4.87 -17.05
CA GLU A 299 -2.71 3.56 -17.50
C GLU A 299 -3.49 3.70 -18.80
N ALA A 300 -3.19 2.82 -19.76
CA ALA A 300 -3.92 2.74 -21.02
C ALA A 300 -5.29 2.07 -20.81
N ASP A 301 -6.20 2.28 -21.74
CA ASP A 301 -7.40 1.44 -21.85
C ASP A 301 -6.96 -0.01 -22.08
N PRO A 302 -7.33 -0.96 -21.19
CA PRO A 302 -6.96 -2.37 -21.37
C PRO A 302 -7.54 -2.99 -22.64
N ALA A 303 -8.59 -2.40 -23.22
CA ALA A 303 -9.15 -2.84 -24.49
C ALA A 303 -8.30 -2.43 -25.71
N TYR A 304 -7.36 -1.48 -25.55
CA TYR A 304 -6.55 -0.90 -26.63
C TYR A 304 -7.42 -0.61 -27.88
N PRO A 305 -8.46 0.23 -27.75
CA PRO A 305 -9.41 0.46 -28.84
C PRO A 305 -8.66 0.93 -30.08
N LEU A 306 -8.95 0.29 -31.22
CA LEU A 306 -8.30 0.55 -32.51
C LEU A 306 -6.77 0.35 -32.49
N GLY A 307 -6.22 -0.37 -31.50
CA GLY A 307 -4.78 -0.57 -31.32
C GLY A 307 -4.04 0.64 -30.76
N VAL A 308 -4.76 1.63 -30.23
CA VAL A 308 -4.17 2.86 -29.67
C VAL A 308 -3.79 2.65 -28.21
N ASP A 309 -2.55 3.01 -27.85
CA ASP A 309 -2.14 3.20 -26.46
C ASP A 309 -2.61 4.57 -25.99
N THR A 310 -3.71 4.59 -25.23
CA THR A 310 -4.41 5.84 -24.89
C THR A 310 -3.64 6.74 -23.93
N ARG A 311 -2.54 6.28 -23.34
CA ARG A 311 -1.66 7.14 -22.52
C ARG A 311 -1.01 8.25 -23.34
N CYS A 312 -0.84 8.05 -24.64
CA CYS A 312 -0.18 9.05 -25.49
C CYS A 312 -0.97 10.38 -25.56
N PHE A 313 -2.27 10.37 -25.22
CA PHE A 313 -3.08 11.60 -25.16
C PHE A 313 -2.73 12.48 -23.95
N ILE A 314 -2.04 11.92 -22.95
CA ILE A 314 -1.57 12.61 -21.75
C ILE A 314 -0.10 12.98 -21.98
N HIS A 315 0.16 14.26 -22.21
CA HIS A 315 1.47 14.75 -22.63
C HIS A 315 2.39 15.06 -21.44
N ARG A 316 1.86 15.69 -20.40
CA ARG A 316 2.62 16.11 -19.22
C ARG A 316 1.70 16.16 -17.99
N ILE A 317 2.25 15.81 -16.83
CA ILE A 317 1.57 15.94 -15.53
C ILE A 317 2.57 16.64 -14.60
N ILE A 318 2.16 17.75 -13.99
CA ILE A 318 3.07 18.64 -13.25
C ILE A 318 2.45 18.98 -11.89
N PRO A 319 3.12 18.69 -10.76
CA PRO A 319 2.73 19.23 -9.45
C PRO A 319 2.54 20.75 -9.50
N GLN A 320 1.45 21.27 -8.94
CA GLN A 320 1.16 22.72 -8.88
C GLN A 320 0.96 23.23 -7.46
N GLU A 321 -0.11 22.79 -6.81
CA GLU A 321 -0.57 23.32 -5.52
C GLU A 321 -1.08 22.17 -4.64
N TRP A 322 -1.24 22.43 -3.35
CA TRP A 322 -1.82 21.47 -2.41
C TRP A 322 -2.72 22.18 -1.41
N TYR A 323 -3.64 21.42 -0.83
CA TYR A 323 -4.63 21.91 0.12
C TYR A 323 -4.57 21.02 1.36
N GLU A 324 -4.20 21.63 2.48
CA GLU A 324 -3.98 20.93 3.73
C GLU A 324 -5.27 20.35 4.35
N PRO A 325 -5.18 19.18 5.01
CA PRO A 325 -6.30 18.64 5.76
C PRO A 325 -6.58 19.48 7.03
N PRO A 326 -7.79 19.39 7.61
CA PRO A 326 -8.12 20.09 8.85
C PRO A 326 -7.13 19.77 9.98
N GLY A 327 -6.63 20.81 10.65
CA GLY A 327 -5.71 20.66 11.79
C GLY A 327 -4.23 20.68 11.43
N MET A 328 -3.89 20.90 10.17
CA MET A 328 -2.51 21.00 9.66
C MET A 328 -2.27 22.39 9.05
N THR A 329 -1.04 22.88 9.07
CA THR A 329 -0.67 24.06 8.28
C THR A 329 -0.29 23.67 6.86
N HIS A 330 -0.40 24.62 5.93
CA HIS A 330 -0.01 24.42 4.54
C HIS A 330 1.42 23.87 4.39
N GLU A 331 2.40 24.43 5.14
CA GLU A 331 3.80 23.99 5.10
C GLU A 331 4.07 22.65 5.79
N GLN A 332 3.14 22.15 6.60
CA GLN A 332 3.23 20.82 7.19
C GLN A 332 2.72 19.74 6.24
N ALA A 333 1.74 20.08 5.39
CA ALA A 333 1.07 19.13 4.50
C ALA A 333 2.00 18.56 3.43
N VAL A 334 2.93 19.38 2.92
CA VAL A 334 3.92 18.99 1.92
C VAL A 334 5.25 19.66 2.26
N ALA A 335 6.35 18.90 2.29
CA ALA A 335 7.65 19.46 2.62
C ALA A 335 8.24 20.28 1.46
N PHE A 336 8.17 19.76 0.24
CA PHE A 336 8.53 20.45 -1.00
C PHE A 336 7.98 19.68 -2.22
N MET A 337 8.07 20.26 -3.41
CA MET A 337 7.74 19.60 -4.67
C MET A 337 8.76 19.93 -5.75
N ASP A 338 8.85 19.07 -6.76
CA ASP A 338 9.54 19.36 -8.02
C ASP A 338 8.58 19.23 -9.22
N GLU A 339 9.12 19.13 -10.44
CA GLU A 339 8.31 19.04 -11.67
C GLU A 339 7.56 17.71 -11.82
N SER A 340 7.77 16.73 -10.93
CA SER A 340 7.23 15.38 -11.01
C SER A 340 6.59 14.84 -9.73
N THR A 341 7.05 15.30 -8.56
CA THR A 341 6.70 14.68 -7.28
C THR A 341 6.46 15.73 -6.18
N PHE A 342 5.44 15.49 -5.36
CA PHE A 342 5.31 16.10 -4.05
C PHE A 342 6.01 15.24 -3.01
N TYR A 343 6.91 15.81 -2.22
CA TYR A 343 7.73 15.06 -1.27
C TYR A 343 7.22 15.21 0.16
N GLN A 344 7.26 14.08 0.88
CA GLN A 344 6.86 14.00 2.30
C GLN A 344 5.45 14.56 2.54
N VAL A 345 4.51 14.15 1.71
CA VAL A 345 3.10 14.54 1.82
C VAL A 345 2.46 13.83 3.00
N LEU A 346 1.78 14.60 3.85
CA LEU A 346 0.97 14.00 4.90
C LEU A 346 -0.38 13.51 4.37
N PRO A 347 -0.83 12.31 4.76
CA PRO A 347 -2.08 11.74 4.28
C PRO A 347 -3.28 12.66 4.51
N GLY A 348 -4.19 12.69 3.53
CA GLY A 348 -5.39 13.52 3.56
C GLY A 348 -5.20 14.93 3.00
N THR A 349 -3.99 15.28 2.62
CA THR A 349 -3.71 16.45 1.77
C THR A 349 -4.30 16.23 0.38
N ASN A 350 -4.97 17.23 -0.18
CA ASN A 350 -5.33 17.19 -1.60
C ASN A 350 -4.19 17.80 -2.40
N VAL A 351 -3.76 17.13 -3.46
CA VAL A 351 -2.68 17.59 -4.35
C VAL A 351 -3.24 17.88 -5.73
N GLU A 352 -2.83 19.00 -6.30
CA GLU A 352 -3.27 19.47 -7.62
C GLU A 352 -2.14 19.30 -8.64
N PHE A 353 -2.48 18.69 -9.77
CA PHE A 353 -1.59 18.57 -10.91
C PHE A 353 -2.15 19.30 -12.11
N LEU A 354 -1.31 20.10 -12.78
CA LEU A 354 -1.57 20.59 -14.12
C LEU A 354 -1.27 19.46 -15.10
N VAL A 355 -2.28 19.06 -15.86
CA VAL A 355 -2.19 18.01 -16.88
C VAL A 355 -2.36 18.62 -18.26
N GLU A 356 -1.36 18.40 -19.10
CA GLU A 356 -1.39 18.74 -20.52
C GLU A 356 -1.85 17.54 -21.33
N PHE A 357 -2.88 17.73 -22.14
CA PHE A 357 -3.42 16.73 -23.05
C PHE A 357 -3.23 17.15 -24.50
N GLN A 358 -2.92 16.21 -25.38
CA GLN A 358 -2.81 16.49 -26.81
C GLN A 358 -2.95 15.22 -27.65
N ASN A 359 -3.71 15.29 -28.74
CA ASN A 359 -3.67 14.26 -29.79
C ASN A 359 -2.57 14.61 -30.83
N ASN A 360 -1.32 14.30 -30.51
CA ASN A 360 -0.18 14.53 -31.40
C ASN A 360 0.42 13.21 -31.89
N GLY A 361 -0.29 12.57 -32.84
CA GLY A 361 0.12 11.27 -33.41
C GLY A 361 -0.37 10.05 -32.63
N CYS A 362 -1.34 10.23 -31.75
CA CYS A 362 -2.03 9.15 -31.06
C CYS A 362 -3.02 8.42 -31.96
N PHE A 363 -3.92 9.20 -32.55
CA PHE A 363 -4.94 8.72 -33.44
C PHE A 363 -5.20 9.77 -34.51
N ASP A 364 -4.91 9.40 -35.76
CA ASP A 364 -5.00 10.32 -36.90
C ASP A 364 -6.44 10.77 -37.21
N GLY A 365 -7.44 10.13 -36.60
CA GLY A 365 -8.87 10.34 -36.83
C GLY A 365 -9.44 9.35 -37.86
N ASP A 366 -10.76 9.29 -37.95
CA ASP A 366 -11.46 8.61 -39.03
C ASP A 366 -12.80 9.29 -39.37
N ASP A 367 -13.63 8.63 -40.18
CA ASP A 367 -14.94 9.14 -40.65
C ASP A 367 -15.97 9.32 -39.51
N TYR A 368 -15.66 8.84 -38.31
CA TYR A 368 -16.51 8.89 -37.13
C TYR A 368 -15.76 9.52 -35.96
N ALA A 369 -16.53 10.14 -35.04
CA ALA A 369 -15.96 10.49 -33.76
C ALA A 369 -15.60 9.22 -32.99
N ARG A 370 -14.45 9.23 -32.31
CA ARG A 370 -13.96 8.12 -31.50
C ARG A 370 -13.81 8.57 -30.06
N ILE A 371 -14.11 7.66 -29.15
CA ILE A 371 -13.92 7.83 -27.72
C ILE A 371 -12.79 6.90 -27.28
N PHE A 372 -11.88 7.45 -26.50
CA PHE A 372 -10.78 6.75 -25.84
C PHE A 372 -10.87 7.00 -24.34
N ARG A 373 -10.35 6.06 -23.56
CA ARG A 373 -10.24 6.17 -22.10
C ARG A 373 -8.77 6.08 -21.70
N ALA A 374 -8.33 6.93 -20.78
CA ALA A 374 -7.05 6.76 -20.09
C ALA A 374 -7.27 6.99 -18.60
N THR A 375 -6.38 6.47 -17.76
CA THR A 375 -6.44 6.71 -16.31
C THR A 375 -5.16 7.39 -15.85
N ILE A 376 -5.30 8.44 -15.06
CA ILE A 376 -4.22 9.06 -14.29
C ILE A 376 -4.37 8.56 -12.85
N VAL A 377 -3.28 8.03 -12.33
CA VAL A 377 -3.23 7.44 -11.00
C VAL A 377 -2.27 8.26 -10.16
N VAL A 378 -2.74 8.72 -9.01
CA VAL A 378 -1.87 9.27 -7.97
C VAL A 378 -1.46 8.14 -7.04
N GLN A 379 -0.16 8.01 -6.79
CA GLN A 379 0.38 6.95 -5.96
C GLN A 379 1.32 7.51 -4.88
N GLY A 380 1.38 6.80 -3.75
CA GLY A 380 2.27 7.07 -2.62
C GLY A 380 3.49 6.16 -2.61
N ASP A 381 4.67 6.70 -2.31
CA ASP A 381 5.97 6.02 -2.32
C ASP A 381 6.18 5.15 -3.59
N HIS A 382 5.71 5.62 -4.75
CA HIS A 382 5.76 4.93 -6.04
C HIS A 382 5.03 3.57 -6.12
N VAL A 383 4.21 3.23 -5.12
CA VAL A 383 3.57 1.90 -5.03
C VAL A 383 2.08 2.00 -4.73
N THR A 384 1.70 2.77 -3.72
CA THR A 384 0.35 2.69 -3.16
C THR A 384 -0.62 3.54 -3.94
N ARG A 385 -1.66 2.95 -4.51
CA ARG A 385 -2.72 3.70 -5.21
C ARG A 385 -3.51 4.54 -4.20
N LEU A 386 -3.53 5.86 -4.40
CA LEU A 386 -4.19 6.80 -3.48
C LEU A 386 -5.52 7.31 -4.03
N ASP A 387 -5.52 7.76 -5.28
CA ASP A 387 -6.69 8.26 -5.99
C ASP A 387 -6.47 8.09 -7.50
N GLU A 388 -7.54 8.15 -8.29
CA GLU A 388 -7.47 8.03 -9.74
C GLU A 388 -8.49 8.94 -10.42
N ARG A 389 -8.16 9.35 -11.64
CA ARG A 389 -9.08 10.05 -12.53
C ARG A 389 -9.10 9.34 -13.86
N VAL A 390 -10.30 8.94 -14.27
CA VAL A 390 -10.57 8.46 -15.62
C VAL A 390 -10.77 9.66 -16.52
N VAL A 391 -10.04 9.71 -17.62
CA VAL A 391 -10.15 10.76 -18.64
C VAL A 391 -10.78 10.18 -19.89
N LEU A 392 -11.91 10.74 -20.28
CA LEU A 392 -12.56 10.43 -21.56
C LEU A 392 -12.05 11.38 -22.64
N ILE A 393 -11.57 10.82 -23.75
CA ILE A 393 -10.97 11.58 -24.84
C ILE A 393 -11.79 11.35 -26.08
N ILE A 394 -12.35 12.43 -26.63
CA ILE A 394 -13.12 12.43 -27.86
C ILE A 394 -12.22 12.94 -28.98
N VAL A 395 -11.90 12.08 -29.94
CA VAL A 395 -11.30 12.51 -31.19
C VAL A 395 -12.43 12.72 -32.20
N PRO A 396 -12.69 13.96 -32.66
CA PRO A 396 -13.75 14.24 -33.61
C PRO A 396 -13.50 13.57 -34.96
N ALA A 397 -14.57 13.32 -35.72
CA ALA A 397 -14.48 12.85 -37.09
C ALA A 397 -13.69 13.84 -37.94
N ILE A 398 -12.84 13.34 -38.84
CA ILE A 398 -12.20 14.20 -39.84
C ILE A 398 -13.23 14.50 -40.93
N GLU A 399 -13.46 15.77 -41.23
CA GLU A 399 -14.19 16.12 -42.45
C GLU A 399 -13.35 15.68 -43.66
N ILE A 400 -13.75 14.58 -44.32
CA ILE A 400 -13.24 14.28 -45.65
C ILE A 400 -13.85 15.33 -46.58
N PRO A 401 -13.06 16.18 -47.26
CA PRO A 401 -13.62 17.08 -48.26
C PRO A 401 -14.24 16.22 -49.35
N PHE A 402 -15.57 16.22 -49.43
CA PHE A 402 -16.27 15.70 -50.60
C PHE A 402 -15.82 16.52 -51.80
N GLY A 403 -15.05 15.89 -52.68
CA GLY A 403 -14.57 16.48 -53.94
C GLY A 403 -15.67 16.74 -54.95
#